data_AF-A0A9X2ANI6-F1
#
_entry.id   AF-A0A9X2ANI6-F1
#
_cell.length_a   1.000
_cell.length_b   1.000
_cell.length_c   1.000
_cell.angle_alpha   90.00
_cell.angle_beta   90.00
_cell.angle_gamma   90.00
#
_symmetry.space_group_name_H-M   'P 1'
#
loop_
_entity.id
_entity.type
_entity.pdbx_description
1 polymer ?
#
loop_
_entity_poly.entity_id
_entity_poly.type
_entity_poly.pdbx_seq_one_letter_code
_entity_poly.pdbx_strand_id
1 'polypeptide(L)'
;MNEVIQTSWRLEMVALSYAISVLGAFVALTAARNIRGRDGLSLLNILAAGLAMGGIGVWSMHFTGMLALDLKMGSGYSMVETLISLVAAVGATSAALAFVARRPDSLPRIVGAGTLLGLGVAVMHYLGMYGMRFPGHFVWSYPVVALSVGMAVAAASAALWLAFRTRTVILRLVAAAVMGVAVCSMHYTGMAAADYVCTSATERYATPQGFGVISSMAMPSLIAVVAIGIALVIAMDQLLQRVAAAHPSQAGVPSK
;
A
#
# COMPACT_ATOMS: atom_id res chain seq x y z
N MET A 1 2.16 -20.16 30.20
CA MET A 1 3.30 -19.22 30.33
C MET A 1 3.15 -18.21 29.20
N ASN A 2 3.09 -16.92 29.52
CA ASN A 2 3.06 -15.84 28.53
C ASN A 2 4.47 -15.29 28.43
N GLU A 3 5.18 -15.59 27.34
CA GLU A 3 6.56 -15.15 27.10
C GLU A 3 6.56 -14.08 26.01
N VAL A 4 7.13 -12.91 26.29
CA VAL A 4 7.37 -11.88 25.27
C VAL A 4 8.54 -12.34 24.40
N ILE A 5 8.31 -12.49 23.10
CA ILE A 5 9.31 -13.00 22.18
C ILE A 5 10.25 -11.88 21.74
N GLN A 6 11.57 -12.12 21.83
CA GLN A 6 12.55 -11.25 21.20
C GLN A 6 12.54 -11.46 19.69
N THR A 7 12.13 -10.41 18.98
CA THR A 7 12.06 -10.40 17.51
C THR A 7 13.34 -9.82 16.91
N SER A 8 13.60 -10.15 15.65
CA SER A 8 14.72 -9.60 14.88
C SER A 8 14.29 -9.30 13.45
N TRP A 9 15.03 -8.45 12.74
CA TRP A 9 14.65 -7.99 11.40
C TRP A 9 15.60 -8.55 10.34
N ARG A 10 15.02 -9.12 9.29
CA ARG A 10 15.72 -9.54 8.07
C ARG A 10 15.89 -8.36 7.14
N LEU A 11 17.09 -7.78 7.12
CA LEU A 11 17.39 -6.55 6.39
C LEU A 11 17.12 -6.66 4.88
N GLU A 12 17.29 -7.85 4.31
CA GLU A 12 16.97 -8.13 2.91
C GLU A 12 15.49 -7.91 2.59
N MET A 13 14.59 -8.30 3.50
CA MET A 13 13.15 -8.11 3.33
C MET A 13 12.74 -6.66 3.62
N VAL A 14 13.45 -5.97 4.52
CA VAL A 14 13.27 -4.53 4.75
C VAL A 14 13.65 -3.73 3.50
N ALA A 15 14.79 -4.07 2.89
CA ALA A 15 15.21 -3.44 1.64
C ALA A 15 14.23 -3.75 0.49
N LEU A 16 13.74 -4.98 0.40
CA LEU A 16 12.75 -5.38 -0.61
C LEU A 16 11.41 -4.64 -0.43
N SER A 17 10.90 -4.55 0.79
CA SER A 17 9.65 -3.83 1.08
C SER A 17 9.78 -2.35 0.69
N TYR A 18 10.92 -1.72 1.00
CA TYR A 18 11.23 -0.36 0.59
C TYR A 18 11.26 -0.22 -0.94
N ALA A 19 11.97 -1.11 -1.64
CA ALA A 19 12.02 -1.10 -3.11
C ALA A 19 10.62 -1.23 -3.75
N ILE A 20 9.78 -2.15 -3.23
CA ILE A 20 8.39 -2.32 -3.67
C ILE A 20 7.60 -1.01 -3.46
N SER A 21 7.78 -0.36 -2.32
CA SER A 21 7.12 0.91 -2.01
C SER A 21 7.50 2.01 -2.99
N VAL A 22 8.80 2.16 -3.26
CA VAL A 22 9.33 3.15 -4.21
C VAL A 22 8.81 2.90 -5.62
N LEU A 23 8.80 1.64 -6.08
CA LEU A 23 8.27 1.28 -7.39
C LEU A 23 6.78 1.61 -7.51
N GLY A 24 5.97 1.22 -6.53
CA GLY A 24 4.54 1.53 -6.51
C GLY A 24 4.27 3.04 -6.50
N ALA A 25 5.02 3.79 -5.68
CA ALA A 25 4.95 5.24 -5.62
C ALA A 25 5.33 5.89 -6.96
N PHE A 26 6.41 5.45 -7.60
CA PHE A 26 6.85 6.00 -8.88
C PHE A 26 5.82 5.79 -10.00
N VAL A 27 5.24 4.59 -10.08
CA VAL A 27 4.18 4.28 -11.06
C VAL A 27 2.95 5.12 -10.77
N ALA A 28 2.54 5.25 -9.50
CA ALA A 28 1.39 6.07 -9.11
C ALA A 28 1.58 7.55 -9.44
N LEU A 29 2.74 8.14 -9.12
CA LEU A 29 3.08 9.53 -9.48
C LEU A 29 3.07 9.74 -10.99
N THR A 30 3.44 8.73 -11.77
CA THR A 30 3.39 8.81 -13.23
C THR A 30 1.97 8.72 -13.77
N ALA A 31 1.13 7.82 -13.23
CA ALA A 31 -0.29 7.71 -13.58
C ALA A 31 -1.10 8.94 -13.15
N ALA A 32 -0.77 9.54 -12.01
CA ALA A 32 -1.48 10.69 -11.44
C ALA A 32 -1.52 11.92 -12.37
N ARG A 33 -0.50 12.08 -13.23
CA ARG A 33 -0.43 13.17 -14.21
C ARG A 33 -1.54 13.13 -15.25
N ASN A 34 -2.00 11.92 -15.58
CA ASN A 34 -3.01 11.71 -16.62
C ASN A 34 -4.43 11.62 -16.03
N ILE A 35 -4.58 11.81 -14.71
CA ILE A 35 -5.90 11.79 -14.05
C ILE A 35 -6.79 12.91 -14.59
N ARG A 36 -6.23 14.09 -14.89
CA ARG A 36 -7.00 15.24 -15.36
C ARG A 36 -6.79 15.42 -16.87
N GLY A 37 -7.82 15.07 -17.64
CA GLY A 37 -7.88 15.21 -19.10
C GLY A 37 -8.66 16.44 -19.55
N ARG A 38 -8.90 16.53 -20.87
CA ARG A 38 -9.69 17.61 -21.49
C ARG A 38 -11.18 17.54 -21.11
N ASP A 39 -11.72 16.32 -20.94
CA ASP A 39 -13.15 16.08 -20.68
C ASP A 39 -13.48 15.86 -19.18
N GLY A 40 -12.52 16.11 -18.29
CA GLY A 40 -12.68 15.93 -16.84
C GLY A 40 -11.70 14.92 -16.24
N LEU A 41 -12.16 14.18 -15.23
CA LEU A 41 -11.33 13.19 -14.52
C LEU A 41 -11.43 11.81 -15.19
N SER A 42 -10.28 11.22 -15.50
CA SER A 42 -10.17 9.85 -15.99
C SER A 42 -10.25 8.86 -14.82
N LEU A 43 -11.35 8.12 -14.73
CA LEU A 43 -11.53 7.06 -13.72
C LEU A 43 -10.47 5.97 -13.88
N LEU A 44 -10.11 5.61 -15.11
CA LEU A 44 -9.08 4.59 -15.38
C LEU A 44 -7.72 5.02 -14.82
N ASN A 45 -7.30 6.27 -15.04
CA ASN A 45 -6.03 6.76 -14.50
C ASN A 45 -6.05 6.91 -12.97
N ILE A 46 -7.21 7.22 -12.37
CA ILE A 46 -7.39 7.21 -10.91
C ILE A 46 -7.21 5.79 -10.37
N LEU A 47 -7.87 4.80 -10.97
CA LEU A 47 -7.77 3.41 -10.56
C LEU A 47 -6.36 2.85 -10.78
N ALA A 48 -5.71 3.17 -11.89
CA ALA A 48 -4.33 2.77 -12.15
C ALA A 48 -3.37 3.34 -11.11
N ALA A 49 -3.50 4.63 -10.75
CA ALA A 49 -2.71 5.25 -9.69
C ALA A 49 -3.04 4.66 -8.31
N GLY A 50 -4.32 4.36 -8.04
CA GLY A 50 -4.80 3.72 -6.83
C GLY A 50 -4.27 2.31 -6.63
N LEU A 51 -4.27 1.51 -7.69
CA LEU A 51 -3.69 0.16 -7.72
C LEU A 51 -2.17 0.20 -7.57
N ALA A 52 -1.50 1.14 -8.23
CA ALA A 52 -0.05 1.31 -8.13
C ALA A 52 0.40 1.69 -6.71
N MET A 53 -0.18 2.72 -6.11
CA MET A 53 0.21 3.15 -4.77
C MET A 53 -0.41 2.25 -3.70
N GLY A 54 -1.73 2.07 -3.70
CA GLY A 54 -2.43 1.30 -2.67
C GLY A 54 -2.10 -0.19 -2.72
N GLY A 55 -2.11 -0.81 -3.90
CA GLY A 55 -1.89 -2.25 -4.06
C GLY A 55 -0.42 -2.64 -4.08
N ILE A 56 0.41 -1.99 -4.88
CA ILE A 56 1.85 -2.29 -4.93
C ILE A 56 2.58 -1.53 -3.80
N GLY A 57 2.52 -0.21 -3.80
CA GLY A 57 3.39 0.61 -2.94
C GLY A 57 3.08 0.57 -1.43
N VAL A 58 1.84 0.26 -1.05
CA VAL A 58 1.39 0.15 0.35
C VAL A 58 1.11 -1.31 0.71
N TRP A 59 0.20 -2.00 0.00
CA TRP A 59 -0.20 -3.36 0.36
C TRP A 59 0.87 -4.41 0.18
N SER A 60 1.50 -4.47 -1.00
CA SER A 60 2.58 -5.42 -1.22
C SER A 60 3.76 -5.12 -0.30
N MET A 61 4.11 -3.83 -0.13
CA MET A 61 5.14 -3.42 0.84
C MET A 61 4.81 -3.90 2.25
N HIS A 62 3.59 -3.67 2.74
CA HIS A 62 3.19 -4.00 4.11
C HIS A 62 3.37 -5.49 4.41
N PHE A 63 2.89 -6.38 3.55
CA PHE A 63 3.01 -7.81 3.77
C PHE A 63 4.45 -8.31 3.58
N THR A 64 5.22 -7.74 2.64
CA THR A 64 6.67 -8.00 2.57
C THR A 64 7.39 -7.52 3.85
N GLY A 65 6.99 -6.37 4.39
CA GLY A 65 7.54 -5.81 5.62
C GLY A 65 7.20 -6.64 6.86
N MET A 66 6.00 -7.21 6.94
CA MET A 66 5.64 -8.17 7.99
C MET A 66 6.50 -9.44 7.93
N LEU A 67 6.83 -9.92 6.72
CA LEU A 67 7.75 -11.06 6.54
C LEU A 67 9.21 -10.71 6.86
N ALA A 68 9.54 -9.42 7.01
CA ALA A 68 10.85 -9.00 7.46
C ALA A 68 11.06 -9.23 8.97
N LEU A 69 9.98 -9.30 9.75
CA LEU A 69 10.04 -9.63 11.16
C LEU A 69 10.22 -11.14 11.33
N ASP A 70 11.36 -11.54 11.88
CA ASP A 70 11.55 -12.90 12.35
C ASP A 70 10.90 -13.04 13.73
N LEU A 71 9.67 -13.57 13.71
CA LEU A 71 8.82 -13.76 14.87
C LEU A 71 9.27 -14.93 15.76
N LYS A 72 10.21 -15.80 15.31
CA LYS A 72 10.61 -17.03 16.00
C LYS A 72 9.43 -17.93 16.39
N MET A 73 8.33 -17.82 15.64
CA MET A 73 7.11 -18.62 15.78
C MET A 73 6.54 -18.93 14.40
N GLY A 74 5.81 -20.05 14.30
CA GLY A 74 5.01 -20.35 13.13
C GLY A 74 3.92 -19.28 12.95
N SER A 75 3.90 -18.64 11.78
CA SER A 75 2.95 -17.57 11.46
C SER A 75 2.25 -17.81 10.12
N GLY A 76 1.02 -17.32 10.05
CA GLY A 76 0.19 -17.27 8.86
C GLY A 76 -0.70 -16.05 8.89
N TYR A 77 -1.55 -15.92 7.88
CA TYR A 77 -2.38 -14.74 7.67
C TYR A 77 -3.76 -15.17 7.20
N SER A 78 -4.77 -14.52 7.75
CA SER A 78 -6.16 -14.74 7.37
C SER A 78 -6.42 -14.13 6.00
N MET A 79 -6.95 -14.94 5.08
CA MET A 79 -7.21 -14.55 3.69
C MET A 79 -8.21 -13.38 3.61
N VAL A 80 -9.25 -13.42 4.44
CA VAL A 80 -10.33 -12.40 4.42
C VAL A 80 -9.79 -11.02 4.78
N GLU A 81 -9.12 -10.90 5.91
CA GLU A 81 -8.51 -9.66 6.40
C GLU A 81 -7.44 -9.16 5.42
N THR A 82 -6.65 -10.09 4.86
CA THR A 82 -5.65 -9.78 3.83
C THR A 82 -6.29 -9.15 2.58
N LEU A 83 -7.38 -9.70 2.07
CA LEU A 83 -8.09 -9.18 0.89
C LEU A 83 -8.85 -7.87 1.20
N ILE A 84 -9.50 -7.77 2.36
CA ILE A 84 -10.19 -6.54 2.77
C ILE A 84 -9.17 -5.40 2.94
N SER A 85 -7.99 -5.69 3.49
CA SER A 85 -6.92 -4.69 3.65
C SER A 85 -6.42 -4.17 2.28
N LEU A 86 -6.37 -5.02 1.24
CA LEU A 86 -6.04 -4.62 -0.13
C LEU A 86 -7.09 -3.64 -0.68
N VAL A 87 -8.37 -3.99 -0.53
CA VAL A 87 -9.49 -3.13 -0.97
C VAL A 87 -9.46 -1.80 -0.24
N ALA A 88 -9.20 -1.79 1.06
CA ALA A 88 -9.06 -0.57 1.84
C ALA A 88 -7.92 0.32 1.32
N ALA A 89 -6.75 -0.26 1.03
CA ALA A 89 -5.60 0.46 0.49
C ALA A 89 -5.90 1.11 -0.87
N VAL A 90 -6.40 0.31 -1.80
CA VAL A 90 -6.68 0.74 -3.18
C VAL A 90 -7.83 1.75 -3.19
N GLY A 91 -8.91 1.48 -2.43
CA GLY A 91 -10.07 2.35 -2.31
C GLY A 91 -9.73 3.71 -1.71
N ALA A 92 -9.03 3.73 -0.57
CA ALA A 92 -8.62 4.98 0.09
C ALA A 92 -7.71 5.82 -0.81
N THR A 93 -6.74 5.20 -1.48
CA THR A 93 -5.83 5.88 -2.41
C THR A 93 -6.59 6.45 -3.61
N SER A 94 -7.44 5.64 -4.24
CA SER A 94 -8.24 6.06 -5.40
C SER A 94 -9.17 7.23 -5.06
N ALA A 95 -9.87 7.15 -3.92
CA ALA A 95 -10.77 8.19 -3.44
C ALA A 95 -10.03 9.50 -3.13
N ALA A 96 -8.89 9.43 -2.45
CA ALA A 96 -8.09 10.60 -2.12
C ALA A 96 -7.53 11.29 -3.37
N LEU A 97 -7.01 10.51 -4.33
CA LEU A 97 -6.54 11.04 -5.61
C LEU A 97 -7.67 11.70 -6.40
N ALA A 98 -8.82 11.05 -6.51
CA ALA A 98 -10.01 11.60 -7.16
C ALA A 98 -10.47 12.92 -6.51
N PHE A 99 -10.41 12.99 -5.17
CA PHE A 99 -10.79 14.18 -4.44
C PHE A 99 -9.83 15.35 -4.67
N VAL A 100 -8.51 15.12 -4.62
CA VAL A 100 -7.48 16.16 -4.86
C VAL A 100 -7.46 16.59 -6.31
N ALA A 101 -7.58 15.67 -7.28
CA ALA A 101 -7.46 15.97 -8.70
C ALA A 101 -8.45 17.03 -9.22
N ARG A 102 -9.60 17.19 -8.55
CA ARG A 102 -10.59 18.25 -8.85
C ARG A 102 -10.05 19.67 -8.59
N ARG A 103 -9.21 19.88 -7.57
CA ARG A 103 -8.58 21.17 -7.24
C ARG A 103 -7.19 20.94 -6.60
N PRO A 104 -6.16 20.65 -7.39
CA PRO A 104 -4.84 20.23 -6.88
C PRO A 104 -4.08 21.35 -6.14
N ASP A 105 -4.42 22.62 -6.39
CA ASP A 105 -3.74 23.76 -5.76
C ASP A 105 -4.26 24.08 -4.34
N SER A 106 -5.35 23.46 -3.92
CA SER A 106 -5.98 23.73 -2.62
C SER A 106 -5.29 22.95 -1.49
N LEU A 107 -4.45 23.62 -0.70
CA LEU A 107 -3.79 23.01 0.47
C LEU A 107 -4.78 22.37 1.47
N PRO A 108 -5.91 23.01 1.84
CA PRO A 108 -6.89 22.37 2.73
C PRO A 108 -7.44 21.06 2.18
N ARG A 109 -7.61 20.96 0.86
CA ARG A 109 -8.06 19.74 0.19
C ARG A 109 -6.99 18.65 0.24
N ILE A 110 -5.72 18.99 0.05
CA ILE A 110 -4.60 18.04 0.17
C ILE A 110 -4.50 17.51 1.60
N VAL A 111 -4.64 18.38 2.61
CA VAL A 111 -4.64 17.97 4.02
C VAL A 111 -5.83 17.06 4.31
N GLY A 112 -7.06 17.45 3.94
CA GLY A 112 -8.24 16.61 4.16
C GLY A 112 -8.18 15.26 3.44
N ALA A 113 -7.70 15.24 2.20
CA ALA A 113 -7.47 14.01 1.44
C ALA A 113 -6.36 13.14 2.04
N GLY A 114 -5.29 13.78 2.51
CA GLY A 114 -4.17 13.11 3.15
C GLY A 114 -4.56 12.49 4.49
N THR A 115 -5.42 13.15 5.27
CA THR A 115 -6.02 12.57 6.47
C THR A 115 -6.85 11.34 6.12
N LEU A 116 -7.75 11.45 5.13
CA LEU A 116 -8.57 10.31 4.69
C LEU A 116 -7.71 9.13 4.22
N LEU A 117 -6.71 9.41 3.38
CA LEU A 117 -5.78 8.41 2.86
C LEU A 117 -4.93 7.80 3.97
N GLY A 118 -4.34 8.63 4.84
CA GLY A 118 -3.52 8.17 5.95
C GLY A 118 -4.29 7.29 6.93
N LEU A 119 -5.54 7.64 7.24
CA LEU A 119 -6.43 6.78 8.03
C LEU A 119 -6.75 5.48 7.30
N GLY A 120 -7.02 5.51 5.99
CA GLY A 120 -7.24 4.28 5.20
C GLY A 120 -6.02 3.36 5.17
N VAL A 121 -4.81 3.93 5.06
CA VAL A 121 -3.54 3.20 5.15
C VAL A 121 -3.33 2.63 6.55
N ALA A 122 -3.64 3.38 7.60
CA ALA A 122 -3.57 2.88 8.98
C ALA A 122 -4.57 1.73 9.21
N VAL A 123 -5.81 1.86 8.75
CA VAL A 123 -6.82 0.79 8.81
C VAL A 123 -6.31 -0.45 8.10
N MET A 124 -5.81 -0.31 6.89
CA MET A 124 -5.22 -1.42 6.15
C MET A 124 -4.05 -2.07 6.91
N HIS A 125 -3.16 -1.27 7.51
CA HIS A 125 -1.98 -1.75 8.23
C HIS A 125 -2.38 -2.58 9.45
N TYR A 126 -3.25 -2.03 10.31
CA TYR A 126 -3.68 -2.71 11.53
C TYR A 126 -4.65 -3.86 11.25
N LEU A 127 -5.44 -3.78 10.18
CA LEU A 127 -6.26 -4.92 9.72
C LEU A 127 -5.37 -6.06 9.21
N GLY A 128 -4.29 -5.75 8.50
CA GLY A 128 -3.29 -6.73 8.07
C GLY A 128 -2.61 -7.42 9.26
N MET A 129 -2.22 -6.64 10.28
CA MET A 129 -1.69 -7.19 11.54
C MET A 129 -2.72 -8.01 12.31
N TYR A 130 -3.96 -7.53 12.41
CA TYR A 130 -5.06 -8.27 13.04
C TYR A 130 -5.33 -9.61 12.36
N GLY A 131 -5.14 -9.68 11.04
CA GLY A 131 -5.23 -10.91 10.27
C GLY A 131 -4.10 -11.91 10.51
N MET A 132 -3.02 -11.54 11.22
CA MET A 132 -1.92 -12.44 11.52
C MET A 132 -2.37 -13.56 12.47
N ARG A 133 -2.04 -14.80 12.12
CA ARG A 133 -2.29 -16.00 12.91
C ARG A 133 -0.95 -16.53 13.42
N PHE A 134 -0.80 -16.60 14.74
CA PHE A 134 0.37 -17.16 15.43
C PHE A 134 -0.08 -17.65 16.82
N PRO A 135 0.68 -18.52 17.52
CA PRO A 135 0.29 -19.10 18.81
C PRO A 135 0.46 -18.09 19.97
N GLY A 136 -0.29 -16.99 19.90
CA GLY A 136 -0.10 -15.85 20.76
C GLY A 136 -1.06 -14.69 20.52
N HIS A 137 -0.77 -13.56 21.15
CA HIS A 137 -1.51 -12.31 20.95
C HIS A 137 -0.56 -11.10 20.99
N PHE A 138 -1.08 -9.96 20.52
CA PHE A 138 -0.39 -8.68 20.57
C PHE A 138 -0.68 -7.94 21.86
N VAL A 139 0.34 -7.30 22.43
CA VAL A 139 0.20 -6.26 23.46
C VAL A 139 0.62 -4.93 22.85
N TRP A 140 -0.28 -3.95 22.86
CA TRP A 140 -0.12 -2.71 22.09
C TRP A 140 0.31 -1.53 22.96
N SER A 141 1.28 -0.77 22.46
CA SER A 141 1.59 0.57 22.94
C SER A 141 0.77 1.61 22.15
N TYR A 142 -0.37 2.01 22.71
CA TYR A 142 -1.25 3.00 22.08
C TYR A 142 -0.58 4.34 21.70
N PRO A 143 0.39 4.88 22.48
CA PRO A 143 1.13 6.07 22.05
C PRO A 143 1.93 5.87 20.76
N VAL A 144 2.56 4.70 20.58
CA VAL A 144 3.32 4.37 19.36
C VAL A 144 2.37 4.10 18.19
N VAL A 145 1.21 3.50 18.45
CA VAL A 145 0.12 3.37 17.47
C VAL A 145 -0.34 4.75 16.98
N ALA A 146 -0.58 5.69 17.89
CA ALA A 146 -0.99 7.05 17.53
C ALA A 146 0.10 7.77 16.72
N LEU A 147 1.38 7.59 17.09
CA LEU A 147 2.52 8.12 16.34
C LEU A 147 2.55 7.58 14.91
N SER A 148 2.41 6.27 14.70
CA SER A 148 2.42 5.70 13.35
C SER A 148 1.21 6.17 12.53
N VAL A 149 0.02 6.34 13.12
CA VAL A 149 -1.14 6.94 12.45
C VAL A 149 -0.84 8.38 12.02
N GLY A 150 -0.19 9.18 12.89
CA GLY A 150 0.28 10.52 12.55
C GLY A 150 1.26 10.52 11.38
N MET A 151 2.21 9.58 11.36
CA MET A 151 3.12 9.37 10.25
C MET A 151 2.39 8.97 8.96
N ALA A 152 1.34 8.15 9.05
CA ALA A 152 0.51 7.76 7.91
C ALA A 152 -0.15 8.98 7.26
N VAL A 153 -0.76 9.85 8.08
CA VAL A 153 -1.39 11.09 7.61
C VAL A 153 -0.36 12.04 6.98
N ALA A 154 0.78 12.24 7.64
CA ALA A 154 1.85 13.08 7.11
C ALA A 154 2.39 12.55 5.77
N ALA A 155 2.67 11.23 5.69
CA ALA A 155 3.13 10.57 4.48
C ALA A 155 2.11 10.68 3.34
N ALA A 156 0.83 10.47 3.64
CA ALA A 156 -0.25 10.57 2.68
C ALA A 156 -0.45 12.01 2.16
N SER A 157 -0.41 13.01 3.04
CA SER A 157 -0.47 14.42 2.63
C SER A 157 0.73 14.82 1.75
N ALA A 158 1.95 14.39 2.12
CA ALA A 158 3.15 14.63 1.33
C ALA A 158 3.09 13.95 -0.04
N ALA A 159 2.61 12.71 -0.10
CA ALA A 159 2.42 11.94 -1.32
C ALA A 159 1.45 12.64 -2.29
N LEU A 160 0.28 13.08 -1.79
CA LEU A 160 -0.71 13.80 -2.59
C LEU A 160 -0.16 15.15 -3.06
N TRP A 161 0.57 15.87 -2.21
CA TRP A 161 1.22 17.12 -2.58
C TRP A 161 2.25 16.93 -3.71
N LEU A 162 3.11 15.90 -3.60
CA LEU A 162 4.12 15.56 -4.61
C LEU A 162 3.47 15.11 -5.93
N ALA A 163 2.41 14.30 -5.87
CA ALA A 163 1.72 13.76 -7.05
C ALA A 163 1.27 14.83 -8.05
N PHE A 164 0.90 16.02 -7.59
CA PHE A 164 0.45 17.12 -8.44
C PHE A 164 1.50 18.22 -8.66
N ARG A 165 2.69 18.13 -8.06
CA ARG A 165 3.75 19.15 -8.19
C ARG A 165 5.04 18.66 -8.87
N THR A 166 5.24 17.36 -9.01
CA THR A 166 6.41 16.83 -9.74
C THR A 166 6.24 16.98 -11.26
N ARG A 167 7.15 17.71 -11.91
CA ARG A 167 7.11 17.94 -13.37
C ARG A 167 8.04 17.03 -14.17
N THR A 168 9.20 16.68 -13.62
CA THR A 168 10.24 15.89 -14.31
C THR A 168 10.25 14.43 -13.85
N VAL A 169 10.88 13.55 -14.63
CA VAL A 169 11.08 12.13 -14.22
C VAL A 169 11.96 12.03 -12.98
N ILE A 170 13.05 12.80 -12.92
CA ILE A 170 13.99 12.79 -11.80
C ILE A 170 13.30 13.21 -10.50
N LEU A 171 12.53 14.31 -10.51
CA LEU A 171 11.76 14.73 -9.33
C LEU A 171 10.74 13.69 -8.88
N ARG A 172 10.18 12.90 -9.82
CA ARG A 172 9.29 11.78 -9.49
C ARG A 172 10.03 10.61 -8.84
N LEU A 173 11.22 10.27 -9.32
CA LEU A 173 12.05 9.24 -8.69
C LEU A 173 12.45 9.65 -7.26
N VAL A 174 12.88 10.90 -7.08
CA VAL A 174 13.20 11.43 -5.74
C VAL A 174 11.96 11.45 -4.85
N ALA A 175 10.81 11.93 -5.36
CA ALA A 175 9.55 11.91 -4.63
C ALA A 175 9.13 10.49 -4.23
N ALA A 176 9.25 9.52 -5.14
CA ALA A 176 8.95 8.12 -4.87
C ALA A 176 9.88 7.52 -3.81
N ALA A 177 11.17 7.84 -3.85
CA ALA A 177 12.14 7.41 -2.83
C ALA A 177 11.78 7.95 -1.44
N VAL A 178 11.43 9.24 -1.36
CA VAL A 178 10.98 9.90 -0.11
C VAL A 178 9.66 9.28 0.38
N MET A 179 8.70 9.05 -0.52
CA MET A 179 7.45 8.38 -0.19
C MET A 179 7.70 6.96 0.35
N GLY A 180 8.57 6.18 -0.28
CA GLY A 180 8.94 4.85 0.20
C GLY A 180 9.49 4.90 1.64
N VAL A 181 10.33 5.90 1.95
CA VAL A 181 10.85 6.07 3.31
C VAL A 181 9.70 6.35 4.26
N ALA A 182 8.78 7.26 3.90
CA ALA A 182 7.66 7.64 4.75
C ALA A 182 6.69 6.47 5.01
N VAL A 183 6.33 5.69 3.99
CA VAL A 183 5.43 4.54 4.15
C VAL A 183 6.09 3.43 4.96
N CYS A 184 7.36 3.10 4.68
CA CYS A 184 8.12 2.13 5.49
C CYS A 184 8.27 2.61 6.94
N SER A 185 8.57 3.88 7.16
CA SER A 185 8.73 4.44 8.51
C SER A 185 7.43 4.30 9.31
N MET A 186 6.28 4.59 8.70
CA MET A 186 4.99 4.35 9.37
C MET A 186 4.79 2.86 9.68
N HIS A 187 5.02 1.99 8.69
CA HIS A 187 4.81 0.55 8.85
C HIS A 187 5.67 -0.05 9.98
N TYR A 188 6.97 0.26 10.00
CA TYR A 188 7.89 -0.28 11.00
C TYR A 188 7.65 0.32 12.40
N THR A 189 7.25 1.60 12.49
CA THR A 189 6.79 2.18 13.76
C THR A 189 5.52 1.49 14.26
N GLY A 190 4.57 1.18 13.36
CA GLY A 190 3.34 0.45 13.72
C GLY A 190 3.61 -0.98 14.20
N MET A 191 4.53 -1.69 13.53
CA MET A 191 5.00 -3.01 13.97
C MET A 191 5.71 -2.96 15.33
N ALA A 192 6.55 -1.94 15.55
CA ALA A 192 7.23 -1.72 16.83
C ALA A 192 6.28 -1.30 17.97
N ALA A 193 5.03 -0.97 17.66
CA ALA A 193 4.01 -0.69 18.67
C ALA A 193 3.46 -1.98 19.33
N ALA A 194 3.75 -3.16 18.77
CA ALA A 194 3.24 -4.43 19.26
C ALA A 194 4.34 -5.30 19.87
N ASP A 195 4.12 -5.74 21.11
CA ASP A 195 4.82 -6.88 21.68
C ASP A 195 4.10 -8.19 21.33
N TYR A 196 4.88 -9.22 20.99
CA TYR A 196 4.37 -10.51 20.56
C TYR A 196 4.48 -11.51 21.71
N VAL A 197 3.34 -11.90 22.29
CA VAL A 197 3.28 -12.79 23.45
C VAL A 197 2.95 -14.20 22.98
N CYS A 198 3.85 -15.15 23.21
CA CYS A 198 3.60 -16.57 22.97
C CYS A 198 2.79 -17.16 24.13
N THR A 199 1.68 -17.83 23.83
CA THR A 199 0.80 -18.47 24.82
C THR A 199 0.87 -20.00 24.81
N SER A 200 1.44 -20.60 23.77
CA SER A 200 1.53 -22.05 23.57
C SER A 200 2.97 -22.45 23.19
N ALA A 201 3.71 -22.99 24.17
CA ALA A 201 5.08 -23.46 23.95
C ALA A 201 5.13 -24.68 23.00
N THR A 202 4.10 -25.53 23.06
CA THR A 202 3.97 -26.74 22.23
C THR A 202 3.70 -26.43 20.76
N GLU A 203 3.00 -25.33 20.47
CA GLU A 203 2.65 -24.92 19.11
C GLU A 203 3.55 -23.81 18.57
N ARG A 204 4.59 -23.41 19.32
CA ARG A 204 5.46 -22.27 18.98
C ARG A 204 5.93 -22.28 17.53
N TYR A 205 6.31 -23.46 17.01
CA TYR A 205 6.81 -23.63 15.64
C TYR A 205 5.79 -24.25 14.67
N ALA A 206 4.55 -24.50 15.12
CA ALA A 206 3.51 -25.04 14.25
C ALA A 206 3.12 -23.98 13.21
N THR A 207 3.27 -24.31 11.93
CA THR A 207 2.77 -23.43 10.86
C THR A 207 1.24 -23.45 10.86
N PRO A 208 0.55 -22.31 10.95
CA PRO A 208 -0.90 -22.27 10.79
C PRO A 208 -1.32 -22.83 9.43
N GLN A 209 -2.22 -23.81 9.42
CA GLN A 209 -2.79 -24.44 8.23
C GLN A 209 -4.32 -24.47 8.37
N GLY A 210 -5.03 -24.37 7.25
CA GLY A 210 -6.49 -24.45 7.23
C GLY A 210 -7.11 -23.65 6.09
N PHE A 211 -8.40 -23.89 5.85
CA PHE A 211 -9.16 -23.12 4.87
C PHE A 211 -9.20 -21.64 5.29
N GLY A 212 -8.85 -20.74 4.37
CA GLY A 212 -8.83 -19.30 4.62
C GLY A 212 -7.58 -18.78 5.35
N VAL A 213 -6.54 -19.60 5.52
CA VAL A 213 -5.25 -19.18 6.07
C VAL A 213 -4.14 -19.37 5.05
N ILE A 214 -3.26 -18.37 4.92
CA ILE A 214 -2.07 -18.40 4.07
C ILE A 214 -0.85 -18.44 4.99
N SER A 215 -0.01 -19.45 4.89
CA SER A 215 1.21 -19.52 5.68
C SER A 215 2.18 -18.41 5.29
N SER A 216 3.03 -17.98 6.22
CA SER A 216 4.10 -17.01 5.93
C SER A 216 5.03 -17.45 4.79
N MET A 217 5.19 -18.76 4.56
CA MET A 217 5.96 -19.30 3.43
C MET A 217 5.25 -19.12 2.08
N ALA A 218 3.92 -19.11 2.05
CA ALA A 218 3.12 -18.91 0.84
C ALA A 218 2.79 -17.42 0.58
N MET A 219 2.95 -16.53 1.56
CA MET A 219 2.69 -15.10 1.35
C MET A 219 3.53 -14.44 0.25
N PRO A 220 4.85 -14.72 0.08
CA PRO A 220 5.63 -14.15 -1.00
C PRO A 220 5.05 -14.42 -2.39
N SER A 221 4.51 -15.62 -2.63
CA SER A 221 3.92 -15.97 -3.94
C SER A 221 2.60 -15.23 -4.15
N LEU A 222 1.75 -15.08 -3.12
CA LEU A 222 0.55 -14.26 -3.20
C LEU A 222 0.88 -12.79 -3.50
N ILE A 223 1.85 -12.22 -2.79
CA ILE A 223 2.31 -10.84 -3.00
C ILE A 223 2.78 -10.68 -4.45
N ALA A 224 3.59 -11.61 -4.95
CA ALA A 224 4.07 -11.59 -6.33
C ALA A 224 2.93 -11.68 -7.34
N VAL A 225 1.98 -12.62 -7.17
CA VAL A 225 0.82 -12.77 -8.07
C VAL A 225 -0.04 -11.51 -8.10
N VAL A 226 -0.34 -10.92 -6.94
CA VAL A 226 -1.13 -9.69 -6.86
C VAL A 226 -0.38 -8.51 -7.46
N ALA A 227 0.90 -8.33 -7.13
CA ALA A 227 1.71 -7.22 -7.66
C ALA A 227 1.89 -7.32 -9.18
N ILE A 228 2.17 -8.51 -9.72
CA ILE A 228 2.27 -8.75 -11.16
C ILE A 228 0.91 -8.54 -11.83
N GLY A 229 -0.17 -9.09 -11.26
CA GLY A 229 -1.52 -8.89 -11.77
C GLY A 229 -1.90 -7.42 -11.87
N ILE A 230 -1.61 -6.64 -10.83
CA ILE A 230 -1.80 -5.18 -10.83
C ILE A 230 -0.94 -4.51 -11.90
N ALA A 231 0.35 -4.87 -12.00
CA ALA A 231 1.25 -4.30 -12.98
C ALA A 231 0.77 -4.57 -14.42
N LEU A 232 0.24 -5.78 -14.69
CA LEU A 232 -0.34 -6.14 -15.98
C LEU A 232 -1.61 -5.34 -16.29
N VAL A 233 -2.50 -5.15 -15.31
CA VAL A 233 -3.69 -4.31 -15.48
C VAL A 233 -3.31 -2.87 -15.82
N ILE A 234 -2.33 -2.29 -15.11
CA ILE A 234 -1.83 -0.95 -15.38
C ILE A 234 -1.15 -0.88 -16.76
N ALA A 235 -0.34 -1.87 -17.12
CA ALA A 235 0.33 -1.91 -18.42
C ALA A 235 -0.68 -2.02 -19.58
N MET A 236 -1.72 -2.84 -19.41
CA MET A 236 -2.80 -2.97 -20.39
C MET A 236 -3.56 -1.67 -20.57
N ASP A 237 -3.97 -1.01 -19.47
CA ASP A 237 -4.62 0.31 -19.51
C ASP A 237 -3.75 1.34 -20.26
N GLN A 238 -2.45 1.40 -19.95
CA GLN A 238 -1.53 2.29 -20.66
C GLN A 238 -1.37 1.96 -22.14
N LEU A 239 -1.35 0.67 -22.52
CA LEU A 239 -1.27 0.25 -23.91
C LEU A 239 -2.53 0.65 -24.68
N LEU A 240 -3.71 0.39 -24.12
CA LEU A 240 -5.00 0.75 -24.72
C LEU A 240 -5.10 2.26 -24.94
N GLN A 241 -4.68 3.06 -23.95
CA GLN A 241 -4.64 4.52 -24.08
C GLN A 241 -3.66 4.99 -25.17
N ARG A 242 -2.49 4.35 -25.31
CA ARG A 242 -1.51 4.66 -26.38
C ARG A 242 -2.06 4.32 -27.77
N VAL A 243 -2.71 3.17 -27.93
CA VAL A 243 -3.32 2.76 -29.20
C VAL A 243 -4.47 3.69 -29.59
N ALA A 244 -5.34 4.04 -28.64
CA ALA A 244 -6.42 5.00 -28.87
C ALA A 244 -5.89 6.39 -29.30
N ALA A 245 -4.79 6.85 -28.70
CA ALA A 245 -4.14 8.09 -29.10
C ALA A 245 -3.49 8.03 -30.49
N ALA A 246 -3.07 6.85 -30.95
CA ALA A 246 -2.45 6.64 -32.27
C ALA A 246 -3.46 6.58 -33.43
N HIS A 247 -4.75 6.31 -33.16
CA HIS A 247 -5.81 6.23 -34.17
C HIS A 247 -7.02 7.13 -33.83
N PRO A 248 -6.93 8.47 -34.00
CA PRO A 248 -7.99 9.41 -33.60
C PRO A 248 -9.27 9.34 -34.43
N SER A 249 -9.24 8.69 -35.60
CA SER A 249 -10.22 8.87 -36.67
C SER A 249 -11.24 7.74 -36.80
N GLN A 250 -12.12 7.54 -35.81
CA GLN A 250 -13.43 6.85 -35.99
C GLN A 250 -14.56 7.31 -35.05
N ALA A 251 -14.33 8.23 -34.11
CA ALA A 251 -15.33 8.58 -33.07
C ALA A 251 -16.13 9.87 -33.32
N GLY A 252 -16.16 10.41 -34.55
CA GLY A 252 -16.81 11.69 -34.82
C GLY A 252 -17.25 11.87 -36.27
N VAL A 253 -18.35 11.23 -36.64
CA VAL A 253 -19.20 11.73 -37.73
C VAL A 253 -20.54 12.10 -37.10
N PRO A 254 -20.86 13.40 -36.92
CA PRO A 254 -22.22 13.80 -36.63
C PRO A 254 -23.06 13.55 -37.89
N SER A 255 -24.06 12.68 -37.81
CA SER A 255 -25.11 12.60 -38.82
C SER A 255 -25.87 13.92 -38.83
N LYS A 256 -25.90 14.55 -40.01
CA LYS A 256 -26.71 15.74 -40.31
C LYS A 256 -28.20 15.47 -40.10
#